data_AF-A0A238KYR2-F1
#
_entry.id   AF-A0A238KYR2-F1
#
_cell.length_a   1.000
_cell.length_b   1.000
_cell.length_c   1.000
_cell.angle_alpha   90.00
_cell.angle_beta   90.00
_cell.angle_gamma   90.00
#
_symmetry.space_group_name_H-M   'P 1'
#
loop_
_entity.id
_entity.type
_entity.pdbx_description
1 polymer ?
#
loop_
_entity_poly.entity_id
_entity_poly.type
_entity_poly.pdbx_seq_one_letter_code
_entity_poly.pdbx_strand_id
1 'polypeptide(L)'
;MAAREISNQMWELWADAPDEAAQTVLDQGMSRRNAWDLLGALQDFDRLIAYCPEYAEGYNQRAFVNFLRQDFDSALTDLDRALELSPNHIAAMSGRALTLMGLQRMEEARVALAEALELNPWLPERHLAADGGPLAMPGQDL
;
A
#
# COMPACT_ATOMS: atom_id res chain seq x y z
N MET A 1 12.23 28.36 0.69
CA MET A 1 10.86 27.87 1.01
C MET A 1 10.02 27.85 -0.27
N ALA A 2 10.44 27.04 -1.26
CA ALA A 2 9.76 26.92 -2.56
C ALA A 2 9.94 25.52 -3.18
N ALA A 3 11.03 24.81 -2.85
CA ALA A 3 11.22 23.41 -3.24
C ALA A 3 10.29 22.42 -2.50
N ARG A 4 9.70 22.83 -1.36
CA ARG A 4 8.81 21.97 -0.56
C ARG A 4 7.37 21.97 -1.10
N GLU A 5 7.00 22.97 -1.89
CA GLU A 5 5.65 23.11 -2.49
C GLU A 5 5.60 22.44 -3.87
N ILE A 6 6.67 22.55 -4.67
CA ILE A 6 6.77 21.89 -5.98
C ILE A 6 7.01 20.37 -5.81
N SER A 7 7.70 19.94 -4.74
CA SER A 7 7.77 18.52 -4.37
C SER A 7 6.49 17.99 -3.71
N ASN A 8 5.46 18.80 -3.50
CA ASN A 8 4.14 18.29 -3.12
C ASN A 8 3.22 18.23 -4.34
N GLN A 9 3.33 19.20 -5.26
CA GLN A 9 2.54 19.25 -6.50
C GLN A 9 3.02 18.28 -7.60
N MET A 10 4.27 17.84 -7.59
CA MET A 10 4.75 16.80 -8.52
C MET A 10 4.31 15.39 -8.09
N TRP A 11 3.78 15.23 -6.88
CA TRP A 11 3.35 13.96 -6.28
C TRP A 11 1.82 13.80 -6.30
N GLU A 12 1.08 14.75 -6.87
CA GLU A 12 -0.36 14.68 -7.12
C GLU A 12 -0.73 13.86 -8.38
N LEU A 13 0.26 13.24 -9.05
CA LEU A 13 0.05 12.48 -10.28
C LEU A 13 -0.29 11.00 -10.07
N TRP A 14 -0.50 10.54 -8.84
CA TRP A 14 -0.88 9.15 -8.55
C TRP A 14 -2.28 9.08 -7.94
N ALA A 15 -3.24 8.95 -8.87
CA ALA A 15 -4.50 8.20 -8.76
C ALA A 15 -5.75 8.89 -8.16
N ASP A 16 -6.15 10.04 -8.72
CA ASP A 16 -7.59 10.38 -8.75
C ASP A 16 -8.36 9.15 -9.26
N ALA A 17 -9.46 8.81 -8.61
CA ALA A 17 -10.31 7.74 -9.11
C ALA A 17 -10.73 8.04 -10.56
N PRO A 18 -10.89 7.03 -11.42
CA PRO A 18 -11.12 7.22 -12.86
C PRO A 18 -12.39 8.04 -13.17
N ASP A 19 -13.36 8.06 -12.24
CA ASP A 19 -14.50 8.94 -12.26
C ASP A 19 -15.08 9.15 -10.84
N GLU A 20 -16.10 10.01 -10.73
CA GLU A 20 -16.80 10.31 -9.47
C GLU A 20 -17.48 9.09 -8.86
N ALA A 21 -17.94 8.14 -9.68
CA ALA A 21 -18.59 6.93 -9.19
C ALA A 21 -17.58 6.01 -8.49
N ALA A 22 -16.40 5.83 -9.08
CA ALA A 22 -15.29 5.12 -8.48
C ALA A 22 -14.81 5.82 -7.20
N GLN A 23 -14.67 7.16 -7.23
CA GLN A 23 -14.30 7.93 -6.04
C GLN A 23 -15.31 7.73 -4.90
N THR A 24 -16.61 7.76 -5.21
CA THR A 24 -17.66 7.58 -4.22
C THR A 24 -17.57 6.21 -3.55
N VAL A 25 -17.35 5.15 -4.31
CA VAL A 25 -17.20 3.79 -3.77
C VAL A 25 -15.91 3.67 -2.95
N LEU A 26 -14.81 4.27 -3.42
CA LEU A 26 -13.54 4.33 -2.70
C LEU A 26 -13.72 5.00 -1.33
N ASP A 27 -14.33 6.19 -1.28
CA ASP A 27 -14.56 6.95 -0.05
C ASP A 27 -15.46 6.19 0.93
N GLN A 28 -16.51 5.52 0.43
CA GLN A 28 -17.39 4.67 1.23
C GLN A 28 -16.61 3.50 1.85
N GLY A 29 -15.86 2.76 1.04
CA GLY A 29 -15.04 1.64 1.51
C GLY A 29 -13.99 2.08 2.55
N MET A 30 -13.31 3.20 2.32
CA MET A 30 -12.34 3.76 3.27
C MET A 30 -13.01 4.19 4.59
N SER A 31 -14.17 4.83 4.52
CA SER A 31 -14.96 5.23 5.70
C SER A 31 -15.35 4.01 6.53
N ARG A 32 -15.86 2.95 5.90
CA ARG A 32 -16.19 1.68 6.57
C ARG A 32 -14.96 1.01 7.18
N ARG A 33 -13.84 0.96 6.45
CA ARG A 33 -12.55 0.42 6.95
C ARG A 33 -12.12 1.17 8.20
N ASN A 34 -12.19 2.51 8.20
CA ASN A 34 -11.84 3.34 9.36
C ASN A 34 -12.80 3.13 10.55
N ALA A 35 -14.06 2.80 10.28
CA ALA A 35 -15.05 2.43 11.29
C ALA A 35 -14.97 0.95 11.74
N TRP A 36 -13.97 0.19 11.28
CA TRP A 36 -13.82 -1.25 11.50
C TRP A 36 -14.96 -2.13 10.97
N ASP A 37 -15.80 -1.60 10.07
CA ASP A 37 -16.73 -2.40 9.25
C ASP A 37 -15.95 -3.03 8.09
N LEU A 38 -15.11 -4.02 8.43
CA LEU A 38 -14.21 -4.65 7.46
C LEU A 38 -14.96 -5.45 6.39
N LEU A 39 -16.10 -6.06 6.74
CA LEU A 39 -16.91 -6.80 5.78
C LEU A 39 -17.59 -5.86 4.77
N GLY A 40 -18.16 -4.75 5.24
CA GLY A 40 -18.72 -3.74 4.35
C GLY A 40 -17.65 -3.08 3.47
N ALA A 41 -16.46 -2.79 4.02
CA ALA A 41 -15.35 -2.26 3.25
C ALA A 41 -14.91 -3.21 2.12
N LEU A 42 -14.83 -4.53 2.38
CA LEU A 42 -14.53 -5.52 1.33
C LEU A 42 -15.57 -5.49 0.21
N GLN A 43 -16.86 -5.42 0.55
CA GLN A 43 -17.92 -5.36 -0.46
C GLN A 43 -17.80 -4.12 -1.35
N ASP A 44 -17.48 -2.96 -0.75
CA ASP A 44 -17.27 -1.73 -1.51
C ASP A 44 -16.02 -1.83 -2.40
N PHE A 45 -14.90 -2.38 -1.90
CA PHE A 45 -13.69 -2.53 -2.72
C PHE A 45 -13.82 -3.63 -3.80
N ASP A 46 -14.57 -4.71 -3.55
CA ASP A 46 -14.92 -5.69 -4.58
C ASP A 46 -15.72 -5.05 -5.71
N ARG A 47 -16.69 -4.20 -5.36
CA ARG A 47 -17.46 -3.42 -6.34
C ARG A 47 -16.56 -2.44 -7.10
N LEU A 48 -15.64 -1.76 -6.43
CA LEU A 48 -14.72 -0.82 -7.05
C LEU A 48 -13.80 -1.52 -8.06
N ILE A 49 -13.22 -2.66 -7.69
CA ILE A 49 -12.35 -3.46 -8.57
C ILE A 49 -13.14 -4.00 -9.77
N ALA A 50 -14.39 -4.44 -9.56
CA ALA A 50 -15.25 -4.89 -10.66
C ALA A 50 -15.62 -3.75 -11.63
N TYR A 51 -15.81 -2.54 -11.11
CA TYR A 51 -16.13 -1.35 -11.91
C TYR A 51 -14.90 -0.80 -12.66
N CYS A 52 -13.74 -0.76 -11.99
CA CYS A 52 -12.49 -0.23 -12.52
C CYS A 52 -11.33 -1.22 -12.29
N PRO A 53 -11.20 -2.26 -13.12
CA PRO A 53 -10.22 -3.34 -12.90
C PRO A 53 -8.75 -2.92 -13.10
N GLU A 54 -8.51 -1.74 -13.67
CA GLU A 54 -7.18 -1.16 -13.88
C GLU A 54 -6.84 -0.06 -12.84
N TYR A 55 -7.72 0.18 -11.87
CA TYR A 55 -7.47 1.17 -10.81
C TYR A 55 -6.72 0.55 -9.63
N ALA A 56 -5.39 0.76 -9.60
CA ALA A 56 -4.49 0.17 -8.61
C ALA A 56 -4.90 0.41 -7.15
N GLU A 57 -5.38 1.61 -6.82
CA GLU A 57 -5.77 1.98 -5.46
C GLU A 57 -6.92 1.11 -4.94
N GLY A 58 -7.82 0.63 -5.80
CA GLY A 58 -8.89 -0.28 -5.40
C GLY A 58 -8.36 -1.61 -4.84
N TYR A 59 -7.33 -2.16 -5.48
CA TYR A 59 -6.64 -3.36 -4.98
C TYR A 59 -5.84 -3.05 -3.71
N ASN A 60 -5.11 -1.92 -3.66
CA ASN A 60 -4.39 -1.49 -2.46
C ASN A 60 -5.30 -1.39 -1.22
N GLN A 61 -6.48 -0.78 -1.36
CA GLN A 61 -7.42 -0.66 -0.24
C GLN A 61 -8.03 -2.00 0.16
N ARG A 62 -8.37 -2.88 -0.79
CA ARG A 62 -8.85 -4.24 -0.47
C ARG A 62 -7.77 -5.04 0.25
N ALA A 63 -6.52 -4.94 -0.21
CA ALA A 63 -5.38 -5.55 0.46
C ALA A 63 -5.23 -5.06 1.90
N PHE A 64 -5.40 -3.76 2.14
CA PHE A 64 -5.32 -3.22 3.50
C PHE A 64 -6.41 -3.82 4.41
N VAL A 65 -7.64 -4.00 3.91
CA VAL A 65 -8.67 -4.69 4.69
C VAL A 65 -8.29 -6.14 4.98
N ASN A 66 -7.74 -6.87 4.00
CA ASN A 66 -7.27 -8.25 4.20
C ASN A 66 -6.09 -8.32 5.20
N PHE A 67 -5.15 -7.37 5.15
CA PHE A 67 -4.07 -7.24 6.12
C PHE A 67 -4.61 -7.03 7.54
N LEU A 68 -5.60 -6.14 7.73
CA LEU A 68 -6.24 -5.92 9.03
C LEU A 68 -6.95 -7.17 9.56
N ARG A 69 -7.41 -8.04 8.65
CA ARG A 69 -8.02 -9.35 8.96
C ARG A 69 -6.98 -10.47 9.14
N GLN A 70 -5.68 -10.16 9.02
CA GLN A 70 -4.57 -11.12 9.00
C GLN A 70 -4.65 -12.17 7.89
N ASP A 71 -5.40 -11.88 6.82
CA ASP A 71 -5.44 -12.66 5.59
C ASP A 71 -4.33 -12.17 4.65
N PHE A 72 -3.09 -12.49 5.03
CA PHE A 72 -1.90 -11.96 4.36
C PHE A 72 -1.71 -12.50 2.94
N ASP A 73 -2.16 -13.73 2.65
CA ASP A 73 -2.11 -14.28 1.29
C ASP A 73 -3.01 -13.51 0.33
N SER A 74 -4.24 -13.20 0.75
CA SER A 74 -5.16 -12.38 -0.04
C SER A 74 -4.66 -10.94 -0.17
N ALA A 75 -4.11 -10.36 0.90
CA ALA A 75 -3.52 -9.04 0.85
C ALA A 75 -2.34 -8.98 -0.14
N LEU A 76 -1.44 -9.96 -0.11
CA LEU A 76 -0.28 -10.00 -1.00
C LEU A 76 -0.70 -10.09 -2.47
N THR A 77 -1.71 -10.90 -2.78
CA THR A 77 -2.26 -11.04 -4.14
C THR A 77 -2.74 -9.69 -4.68
N ASP A 78 -3.48 -8.94 -3.87
CA ASP A 78 -3.99 -7.62 -4.26
C ASP A 78 -2.87 -6.56 -4.36
N LEU A 79 -1.87 -6.61 -3.48
CA LEU A 79 -0.73 -5.69 -3.53
C LEU A 79 0.13 -5.94 -4.77
N ASP A 80 0.39 -7.19 -5.10
CA ASP A 80 1.10 -7.54 -6.34
C ASP A 80 0.32 -7.04 -7.55
N ARG A 81 -1.02 -7.18 -7.57
CA ARG A 81 -1.86 -6.63 -8.65
C ARG A 81 -1.83 -5.11 -8.71
N ALA A 82 -1.85 -4.42 -7.57
CA ALA A 82 -1.72 -2.97 -7.52
C ALA A 82 -0.38 -2.50 -8.09
N LEU A 83 0.70 -3.22 -7.80
CA LEU A 83 2.05 -2.92 -8.28
C LEU A 83 2.27 -3.29 -9.76
N GLU A 84 1.58 -4.32 -10.27
CA GLU A 84 1.54 -4.58 -11.73
C GLU A 84 0.93 -3.41 -12.49
N LEU A 85 -0.17 -2.85 -11.98
CA LEU A 85 -0.85 -1.70 -12.58
C LEU A 85 -0.07 -0.39 -12.37
N SER A 86 0.64 -0.30 -11.26
CA SER A 86 1.25 0.94 -10.79
C SER A 86 2.55 0.64 -10.02
N PRO A 87 3.69 0.44 -10.72
CA PRO A 87 4.92 -0.10 -10.10
C PRO A 87 5.53 0.74 -8.98
N ASN A 88 5.34 2.06 -9.01
CA ASN A 88 5.85 3.00 -8.00
C ASN A 88 4.79 3.35 -6.93
N HIS A 89 3.80 2.48 -6.70
CA HIS A 89 2.69 2.76 -5.80
C HIS A 89 3.16 2.60 -4.36
N ILE A 90 3.74 3.66 -3.79
CA ILE A 90 4.46 3.62 -2.52
C ILE A 90 3.65 2.97 -1.39
N ALA A 91 2.34 3.27 -1.29
CA ALA A 91 1.47 2.64 -0.28
C ALA A 91 1.34 1.12 -0.48
N ALA A 92 1.24 0.63 -1.72
CA ALA A 92 1.18 -0.79 -2.01
C ALA A 92 2.56 -1.47 -1.82
N MET A 93 3.67 -0.78 -2.10
CA MET A 93 5.02 -1.30 -1.82
C MET A 93 5.24 -1.47 -0.31
N SER A 94 4.89 -0.46 0.49
CA SER A 94 4.93 -0.54 1.95
C SER A 94 3.99 -1.62 2.49
N GLY A 95 2.75 -1.67 1.99
CA GLY A 95 1.77 -2.70 2.33
C GLY A 95 2.27 -4.12 2.01
N ARG A 96 2.98 -4.29 0.89
CA ARG A 96 3.61 -5.56 0.48
C ARG A 96 4.70 -5.97 1.45
N ALA A 97 5.57 -5.05 1.84
CA ALA A 97 6.60 -5.33 2.85
C ALA A 97 5.99 -5.81 4.18
N LEU A 98 5.00 -5.07 4.70
CA LEU A 98 4.32 -5.44 5.95
C LEU A 98 3.57 -6.77 5.85
N THR A 99 2.93 -7.03 4.72
CA THR A 99 2.22 -8.30 4.46
C THR A 99 3.19 -9.47 4.39
N LEU A 100 4.35 -9.30 3.73
CA LEU A 100 5.41 -10.31 3.68
C LEU A 100 6.01 -10.58 5.06
N MET A 101 6.13 -9.57 5.93
CA MET A 101 6.48 -9.80 7.34
C MET A 101 5.43 -10.65 8.05
N GLY A 102 4.14 -10.38 7.83
CA GLY A 102 3.03 -11.19 8.33
C GLY A 102 3.14 -12.66 7.91
N LEU A 103 3.56 -12.91 6.66
CA LEU A 103 3.84 -14.24 6.09
C LEU A 103 5.19 -14.83 6.50
N GLN A 104 5.98 -14.15 7.34
CA GLN A 104 7.34 -14.55 7.73
C GLN A 104 8.34 -14.64 6.56
N ARG A 105 8.06 -13.98 5.43
CA ARG A 105 8.92 -13.90 4.24
C ARG A 105 9.87 -12.70 4.37
N MET A 106 10.73 -12.74 5.39
CA MET A 106 11.51 -11.58 5.85
C MET A 106 12.47 -10.99 4.80
N GLU A 107 13.08 -11.84 3.97
CA GLU A 107 14.01 -11.37 2.93
C GLU A 107 13.26 -10.58 1.83
N GLU A 108 12.10 -11.06 1.42
CA GLU A 108 11.28 -10.37 0.43
C GLU A 108 10.67 -9.09 1.00
N ALA A 109 10.28 -9.10 2.28
CA ALA A 109 9.80 -7.91 2.98
C ALA A 109 10.87 -6.80 3.02
N ARG A 110 12.13 -7.19 3.25
CA ARG A 110 13.29 -6.29 3.29
C ARG A 110 13.54 -5.63 1.94
N VAL A 111 13.52 -6.42 0.86
CA VAL A 111 13.64 -5.88 -0.51
C VAL A 111 12.49 -4.91 -0.80
N ALA A 112 11.25 -5.32 -0.54
CA ALA A 112 10.08 -4.47 -0.80
C ALA A 112 10.11 -3.15 -0.02
N LEU A 113 10.50 -3.17 1.26
CA LEU A 113 10.62 -1.95 2.06
C LEU A 113 11.78 -1.07 1.58
N ALA A 114 12.91 -1.66 1.18
CA ALA A 114 14.04 -0.91 0.63
C ALA A 114 13.63 -0.15 -0.64
N GLU A 115 12.96 -0.82 -1.59
CA GLU A 115 12.44 -0.19 -2.81
C GLU A 115 11.44 0.95 -2.48
N ALA A 116 10.56 0.74 -1.49
CA ALA A 116 9.62 1.78 -1.08
C ALA A 116 10.33 3.00 -0.47
N LEU A 117 11.42 2.78 0.28
CA LEU A 117 12.23 3.84 0.90
C LEU A 117 13.11 4.60 -0.11
N GLU A 118 13.51 3.96 -1.20
CA GLU A 118 14.18 4.65 -2.32
C GLU A 118 13.27 5.73 -2.92
N LEU A 119 11.96 5.45 -3.01
CA LEU A 119 10.98 6.42 -3.48
C LEU A 119 10.57 7.41 -2.38
N ASN A 120 10.35 6.95 -1.15
CA ASN A 120 9.99 7.82 -0.02
C ASN A 120 10.77 7.47 1.26
N PRO A 121 11.87 8.20 1.56
CA PRO A 121 12.68 7.97 2.76
C PRO A 121 11.98 8.30 4.10
N TRP A 122 10.77 8.84 4.07
CA TRP A 122 10.02 9.29 5.25
C TRP A 122 8.82 8.41 5.57
N LEU A 123 8.74 7.20 4.99
CA LEU A 123 7.72 6.23 5.33
C LEU A 123 7.70 5.95 6.85
N PRO A 124 6.51 5.82 7.47
CA PRO A 124 6.38 5.43 8.87
C PRO A 124 7.15 4.13 9.18
N GLU A 125 7.14 3.19 8.24
CA GLU A 125 7.78 1.88 8.33
C GLU A 125 9.31 1.93 8.23
N ARG A 126 9.93 3.09 7.95
CA ARG A 126 11.39 3.20 7.74
C ARG A 126 12.24 2.65 8.90
N HIS A 127 11.70 2.72 10.12
CA HIS A 127 12.36 2.22 11.32
C HIS A 127 12.57 0.70 11.30
N LEU A 128 11.80 -0.04 10.50
CA LEU A 128 11.96 -1.48 10.34
C LEU A 128 13.24 -1.84 9.59
N ALA A 129 13.72 -0.96 8.71
CA ALA A 129 14.95 -1.14 7.92
C ALA A 129 16.18 -0.45 8.54
N ALA A 130 16.03 0.30 9.63
CA ALA A 130 17.14 0.92 10.34
C ALA A 130 17.99 -0.14 11.06
N ASP A 131 19.23 0.20 11.44
CA ASP A 131 20.15 -0.69 12.17
C ASP A 131 19.48 -1.34 13.39
N GLY A 132 19.58 -2.66 13.49
CA GLY A 132 18.92 -3.47 14.52
C GLY A 132 17.41 -3.69 14.31
N GLY A 133 16.82 -3.11 13.25
CA GLY A 133 15.43 -3.36 12.84
C GLY A 133 15.24 -4.74 12.20
N PRO A 134 14.01 -5.28 12.20
CA PRO A 134 13.71 -6.62 11.68
C PRO A 134 14.02 -6.79 10.18
N LEU A 135 14.05 -5.68 9.43
CA LEU A 135 14.33 -5.64 8.00
C LEU A 135 15.65 -4.92 7.69
N ALA A 136 16.54 -4.73 8.67
CA ALA A 136 17.87 -4.15 8.44
C ALA A 136 18.68 -5.04 7.47
N MET A 137 19.31 -4.45 6.44
CA MET A 137 20.11 -5.21 5.46
C MET A 137 21.31 -5.90 6.12
N PRO A 138 21.62 -7.17 5.77
CA PRO A 138 22.71 -7.89 6.41
C PRO A 138 24.04 -7.20 6.05
N GLY A 139 24.90 -6.96 7.04
CA GLY A 139 26.22 -6.35 6.83
C GLY A 139 26.23 -4.82 6.76
N GLN A 140 25.15 -4.15 7.17
CA GLN A 140 25.16 -2.70 7.48
C GLN A 140 25.51 -2.41 8.95
N ASP A 141 25.70 -3.43 9.78
CA ASP A 141 26.19 -3.29 11.16
C ASP A 141 27.65 -2.78 11.12
N LEU A 142 27.85 -1.48 11.36
CA LEU A 142 29.17 -0.87 11.63
C LEU A 142 29.44 -0.79 13.13
#